data_AF-A0A1G4YIV8-F1
#
_entry.id   AF-A0A1G4YIV8-F1
#
_cell.length_a   1.000
_cell.length_b   1.000
_cell.length_c   1.000
_cell.angle_alpha   90.00
_cell.angle_beta   90.00
_cell.angle_gamma   90.00
#
_symmetry.space_group_name_H-M   'P 1'
#
loop_
_entity.id
_entity.type
_entity.pdbx_description
1 polymer ?
#
loop_
_entity_poly.entity_id
_entity_poly.type
_entity_poly.pdbx_seq_one_letter_code
_entity_poly.pdbx_strand_id
1 'polypeptide(L)'
;MSHILNRQQTFRAHSGTELDAKSWLTEAPLCMLMNNPDPDVSKKPNAPVLYGGMGRSHLDSGSVASPNRETEAMHNGSDVVSTWSLLNTASCASCASRHHGGSVRMVFSRHAGVVIVCGDTDEAAARIAHVLHNDPATGVIHHADAGYEIAIECAAAQTLNLPMVAAMQEQGKA
;
A
#
# COMPACT_ATOMS: atom_id res chain seq x y z
N MET A 1 28.68 -5.45 -25.35
CA MET A 1 29.00 -4.01 -25.20
C MET A 1 27.94 -3.40 -24.30
N SER A 2 28.33 -3.04 -23.07
CA SER A 2 27.44 -2.51 -22.04
C SER A 2 27.25 -1.01 -22.27
N HIS A 3 26.13 -0.61 -22.88
CA HIS A 3 25.72 0.79 -22.94
C HIS A 3 25.06 1.16 -21.60
N ILE A 4 25.86 1.26 -20.55
CA ILE A 4 25.42 1.89 -19.31
C ILE A 4 25.37 3.40 -19.57
N LEU A 5 24.18 3.97 -19.40
CA LEU A 5 23.88 5.40 -19.45
C LEU A 5 25.01 6.23 -18.82
N ASN A 6 25.43 7.28 -19.53
CA ASN A 6 26.42 8.22 -19.06
C ASN A 6 25.95 8.84 -17.73
N ARG A 7 26.58 8.44 -16.62
CA ARG A 7 26.19 8.73 -15.23
C ARG A 7 26.36 10.20 -14.81
N GLN A 8 26.68 11.10 -15.74
CA GLN A 8 27.00 12.50 -15.48
C GLN A 8 26.02 13.51 -16.11
N GLN A 9 24.92 13.06 -16.72
CA GLN A 9 23.95 13.99 -17.29
C GLN A 9 23.03 14.55 -16.20
N THR A 10 23.12 15.86 -15.98
CA THR A 10 22.21 16.60 -15.13
C THR A 10 20.91 16.88 -15.89
N PHE A 11 19.79 16.34 -15.42
CA PHE A 11 18.47 16.58 -16.01
C PHE A 11 17.81 17.74 -15.26
N ARG A 12 17.45 18.83 -15.93
CA ARG A 12 16.69 19.94 -15.34
C ARG A 12 15.26 19.91 -15.88
N ALA A 13 14.28 20.10 -15.01
CA ALA A 13 12.91 20.31 -15.44
C ALA A 13 12.81 21.65 -16.17
N HIS A 14 12.17 21.66 -17.34
CA HIS A 14 11.91 22.92 -18.05
C HIS A 14 10.93 23.75 -17.22
N SER A 15 11.26 25.03 -17.02
CA SER A 15 10.39 26.00 -16.36
C SER A 15 10.23 27.22 -17.27
N GLY A 16 9.01 27.52 -17.71
CA GLY A 16 8.77 28.66 -18.60
C GLY A 16 7.59 28.47 -19.55
N THR A 17 7.52 29.34 -20.55
CA THR A 17 6.49 29.35 -21.60
C THR A 17 7.00 28.87 -22.96
N GLU A 18 8.24 28.40 -23.03
CA GLU A 18 8.85 27.83 -24.24
C GLU A 18 8.64 26.31 -24.28
N LEU A 19 8.66 25.72 -25.48
CA LEU A 19 8.38 24.30 -25.70
C LEU A 19 9.69 23.56 -26.03
N ASP A 20 10.00 22.52 -25.26
CA ASP A 20 11.07 21.55 -25.55
C ASP A 20 10.53 20.37 -26.38
N ALA A 21 9.25 20.04 -26.24
CA ALA A 21 8.52 19.05 -27.02
C ALA A 21 7.79 19.67 -28.22
N LYS A 22 7.28 18.83 -29.13
CA LYS A 22 6.59 19.29 -30.36
C LYS A 22 5.23 19.95 -30.10
N SER A 23 4.69 19.84 -28.89
CA SER A 23 3.38 20.37 -28.53
C SER A 23 3.22 20.44 -27.01
N TRP A 24 2.31 21.28 -26.53
CA TRP A 24 1.93 21.35 -25.11
C TRP A 24 1.37 20.02 -24.57
N LEU A 25 0.69 19.22 -25.39
CA LEU A 25 0.19 17.89 -25.00
C LEU A 25 1.32 16.91 -24.67
N THR A 26 2.46 17.06 -25.32
CA THR A 26 3.68 16.26 -25.07
C THR A 26 4.63 16.93 -24.08
N GLU A 27 4.57 18.25 -23.95
CA GLU A 27 5.34 19.02 -22.98
C GLU A 27 4.88 18.72 -21.54
N ALA A 28 3.58 18.75 -21.29
CA ALA A 28 3.02 18.50 -19.96
C ALA A 28 3.52 17.16 -19.34
N PRO A 29 3.43 16.00 -20.02
CA PRO A 29 3.99 14.76 -19.48
C PRO A 29 5.53 14.77 -19.42
N LEU A 30 6.23 15.48 -20.32
CA LEU A 30 7.69 15.65 -20.25
C LEU A 30 8.08 16.41 -18.97
N CYS A 31 7.44 17.54 -18.66
CA CYS A 31 7.68 18.30 -17.44
C CYS A 31 7.41 17.47 -16.18
N MET A 32 6.32 16.69 -16.16
CA MET A 32 6.03 15.78 -15.05
C MET A 32 7.12 14.72 -14.88
N LEU A 33 7.62 14.15 -15.99
CA LEU A 33 8.67 13.14 -15.96
C LEU A 33 10.01 13.72 -15.50
N MET A 34 10.33 14.94 -15.93
CA MET A 34 11.59 15.64 -15.66
C MET A 34 11.65 16.29 -14.27
N ASN A 35 10.51 16.43 -13.59
CA ASN A 35 10.45 16.97 -12.23
C ASN A 35 11.21 16.11 -11.20
N ASN A 36 11.07 14.78 -11.27
CA ASN A 36 11.70 13.87 -10.31
C ASN A 36 13.24 13.78 -10.42
N PRO A 37 13.85 13.80 -11.62
CA PRO A 37 15.31 13.80 -11.75
C PRO A 37 15.97 15.19 -11.59
N ASP A 38 15.21 16.29 -11.48
CA ASP A 38 15.77 17.64 -11.31
C ASP A 38 16.67 17.72 -10.05
N PRO A 39 17.89 18.28 -10.12
CA PRO A 39 18.79 18.42 -8.97
C PRO A 39 18.21 19.11 -7.75
N ASP A 40 17.27 20.03 -7.92
CA ASP A 40 16.67 20.77 -6.82
C ASP A 40 15.59 19.93 -6.10
N VAL A 41 15.10 18.85 -6.72
CA VAL A 41 14.08 17.92 -6.19
C VAL A 41 14.70 16.57 -5.82
N SER A 42 15.66 16.09 -6.61
CA SER A 42 16.26 14.77 -6.52
C SER A 42 17.22 14.67 -5.33
N LYS A 43 17.02 13.65 -4.51
CA LYS A 43 17.92 13.33 -3.38
C LYS A 43 19.32 12.91 -3.84
N LYS A 44 19.47 12.37 -5.06
CA LYS A 44 20.75 11.91 -5.64
C LYS A 44 20.83 12.30 -7.12
N PRO A 45 21.17 13.56 -7.47
CA PRO A 45 21.13 14.05 -8.86
C PRO A 45 22.10 13.33 -9.81
N ASN A 46 23.28 12.94 -9.31
CA ASN A 46 24.35 12.30 -10.10
C ASN A 46 24.29 10.76 -10.09
N ALA A 47 23.30 10.21 -9.39
CA ALA A 47 22.99 8.80 -9.38
C ALA A 47 21.47 8.73 -9.35
N PRO A 48 20.78 8.91 -10.49
CA PRO A 48 19.33 8.96 -10.52
C PRO A 48 18.78 7.64 -10.01
N VAL A 49 18.52 7.61 -8.70
CA VAL A 49 17.86 6.52 -7.99
C VAL A 49 16.45 7.03 -7.77
N LEU A 50 15.50 6.41 -8.47
CA LEU A 50 14.11 6.60 -8.15
C LEU A 50 13.87 5.92 -6.79
N TYR A 51 13.77 6.71 -5.73
CA TYR A 51 13.23 6.23 -4.45
C TYR A 51 11.75 5.96 -4.68
N GLY A 52 11.41 4.69 -4.96
CA GLY A 52 10.03 4.27 -5.16
C GLY A 52 9.28 4.25 -3.83
N GLY A 53 8.05 4.76 -3.82
CA GLY A 53 7.08 4.44 -2.78
C GLY A 53 6.25 3.24 -3.23
N MET A 54 6.12 2.22 -2.38
CA MET A 54 5.07 1.22 -2.56
C MET A 54 3.91 1.61 -1.66
N GLY A 55 2.70 1.52 -2.21
CA GLY A 55 1.47 1.80 -1.49
C GLY A 55 0.30 1.25 -2.28
N ARG A 56 -0.88 1.43 -1.73
CA ARG A 56 -2.13 0.96 -2.33
C ARG A 56 -3.28 1.91 -2.03
N SER A 57 -4.38 1.69 -2.72
CA SER A 57 -5.66 2.28 -2.33
C SER A 57 -6.06 1.81 -0.93
N HIS A 58 -6.91 2.59 -0.26
CA HIS A 58 -7.48 2.18 1.02
C HIS A 58 -8.50 1.04 0.89
N LEU A 59 -8.88 0.68 -0.34
CA LEU A 59 -9.71 -0.48 -0.65
C LEU A 59 -8.82 -1.71 -0.81
N ASP A 60 -8.61 -2.42 0.29
CA ASP A 60 -7.88 -3.67 0.35
C ASP A 60 -8.41 -4.56 1.48
N SER A 61 -8.13 -5.85 1.39
CA SER A 61 -8.65 -6.95 2.22
C SER A 61 -8.67 -6.67 3.73
N GLY A 62 -7.66 -5.99 4.27
CA GLY A 62 -7.54 -5.71 5.71
C GLY A 62 -7.79 -4.27 6.11
N SER A 63 -8.08 -3.39 5.17
CA SER A 63 -7.92 -1.95 5.39
C SER A 63 -9.19 -1.13 5.32
N VAL A 64 -10.36 -1.74 5.16
CA VAL A 64 -11.62 -1.03 5.04
C VAL A 64 -12.73 -1.78 5.77
N ALA A 65 -13.59 -1.00 6.44
CA ALA A 65 -14.93 -1.41 6.82
C ALA A 65 -15.91 -0.49 6.11
N SER A 66 -16.74 -1.05 5.24
CA SER A 66 -17.80 -0.35 4.51
C SER A 66 -18.96 -1.33 4.25
N PRO A 67 -19.99 -1.33 5.12
CA PRO A 67 -21.11 -2.28 5.06
C PRO A 67 -21.93 -2.25 3.76
N ASN A 68 -21.81 -1.18 2.97
CA ASN A 68 -22.54 -1.02 1.71
C ASN A 68 -21.64 -1.23 0.48
N ARG A 69 -20.41 -1.71 0.68
CA ARG A 69 -19.43 -2.00 -0.37
C ARG A 69 -18.50 -3.14 0.05
N GLU A 70 -17.31 -2.85 0.58
CA GLU A 70 -16.26 -3.86 0.76
C GLU A 70 -16.53 -4.91 1.84
N THR A 71 -17.32 -4.57 2.86
CA THR A 71 -17.69 -5.50 3.94
C THR A 71 -19.19 -5.76 3.96
N GLU A 72 -19.86 -5.62 2.82
CA GLU A 72 -21.28 -5.94 2.69
C GLU A 72 -21.49 -7.46 2.79
N ALA A 73 -22.40 -7.87 3.66
CA ALA A 73 -22.84 -9.26 3.83
C ALA A 73 -21.69 -10.23 4.16
N MET A 74 -20.87 -9.87 5.15
CA MET A 74 -19.83 -10.77 5.66
C MET A 74 -20.47 -12.05 6.23
N HIS A 75 -19.81 -13.20 6.07
CA HIS A 75 -20.33 -14.52 6.49
C HIS A 75 -20.84 -14.57 7.94
N ASN A 76 -20.17 -13.88 8.86
CA ASN A 76 -20.54 -13.82 10.28
C ASN A 76 -21.32 -12.55 10.66
N GLY A 77 -21.70 -11.71 9.70
CA GLY A 77 -22.40 -10.44 9.91
C GLY A 77 -21.53 -9.31 10.48
N SER A 78 -20.20 -9.41 10.44
CA SER A 78 -19.27 -8.41 10.99
C SER A 78 -19.09 -7.16 10.11
N ASP A 79 -20.05 -6.84 9.26
CA ASP A 79 -20.00 -5.82 8.22
C ASP A 79 -19.55 -4.43 8.72
N VAL A 80 -19.97 -4.06 9.95
CA VAL A 80 -19.72 -2.75 10.57
C VAL A 80 -18.43 -2.70 11.41
N VAL A 81 -17.74 -3.83 11.60
CA VAL A 81 -16.56 -3.93 12.46
C VAL A 81 -15.37 -3.25 11.80
N SER A 82 -14.99 -2.08 12.35
CA SER A 82 -13.94 -1.22 11.79
C SER A 82 -12.60 -1.30 12.53
N THR A 83 -12.46 -2.22 13.47
CA THR A 83 -11.21 -2.43 14.21
C THR A 83 -10.08 -2.90 13.30
N TRP A 84 -10.40 -3.71 12.29
CA TRP A 84 -9.43 -4.24 11.33
C TRP A 84 -8.73 -3.13 10.54
N SER A 85 -9.48 -2.16 10.02
CA SER A 85 -8.88 -1.02 9.31
C SER A 85 -8.04 -0.12 10.22
N LEU A 86 -8.35 -0.06 11.52
CA LEU A 86 -7.49 0.62 12.49
C LEU A 86 -6.18 -0.15 12.74
N LEU A 87 -6.25 -1.46 12.96
CA LEU A 87 -5.08 -2.30 13.19
C LEU A 87 -4.11 -2.29 12.00
N ASN A 88 -4.65 -2.26 10.78
CA ASN A 88 -3.87 -2.18 9.54
C ASN A 88 -2.92 -0.96 9.50
N THR A 89 -3.28 0.14 10.16
CA THR A 89 -2.44 1.36 10.26
C THR A 89 -1.13 1.09 11.02
N ALA A 90 -1.10 0.08 11.90
CA ALA A 90 0.05 -0.25 12.75
C ALA A 90 1.18 -1.00 12.02
N SER A 91 1.07 -1.23 10.71
CA SER A 91 2.01 -2.03 9.91
C SER A 91 3.43 -1.46 9.76
N CYS A 92 3.82 -0.41 10.50
CA CYS A 92 5.15 0.24 10.47
C CYS A 92 5.56 0.89 9.12
N ALA A 93 4.57 1.30 8.32
CA ALA A 93 4.79 2.00 7.05
C ALA A 93 5.50 3.35 7.23
N SER A 94 6.08 3.91 6.16
CA SER A 94 6.71 5.26 6.21
C SER A 94 5.67 6.36 6.37
N CYS A 95 4.47 6.12 5.86
CA CYS A 95 3.30 6.93 6.09
C CYS A 95 2.10 6.00 6.21
N ALA A 96 1.23 6.28 7.19
CA ALA A 96 -0.05 5.62 7.33
C ALA A 96 -1.13 6.68 7.50
N SER A 97 -2.29 6.47 6.89
CA SER A 97 -3.41 7.41 6.92
C SER A 97 -4.69 6.69 7.34
N ARG A 98 -5.57 7.41 8.04
CA ARG A 98 -6.92 6.95 8.37
C ARG A 98 -7.94 7.93 7.86
N HIS A 99 -8.82 7.44 7.01
CA HIS A 99 -9.84 8.24 6.35
C HIS A 99 -11.23 7.70 6.72
N HIS A 100 -12.20 8.59 6.62
CA HIS A 100 -13.59 8.32 6.91
C HIS A 100 -14.46 8.80 5.74
N GLY A 101 -15.43 7.99 5.36
CA GLY A 101 -16.42 8.32 4.34
C GLY A 101 -15.90 8.33 2.89
N GLY A 102 -14.74 7.73 2.62
CA GLY A 102 -14.27 7.53 1.25
C GLY A 102 -15.28 6.71 0.45
N SER A 103 -15.52 7.14 -0.80
CA SER A 103 -16.52 6.62 -1.73
C SER A 103 -17.98 6.78 -1.27
N VAL A 104 -18.38 6.11 -0.19
CA VAL A 104 -19.78 5.95 0.25
C VAL A 104 -20.31 7.10 1.10
N ARG A 105 -19.57 8.20 1.19
CA ARG A 105 -19.87 9.40 1.97
C ARG A 105 -19.71 9.19 3.48
N MET A 106 -19.82 10.31 4.20
CA MET A 106 -19.66 10.39 5.65
C MET A 106 -20.48 9.30 6.37
N VAL A 107 -19.91 8.71 7.42
CA VAL A 107 -20.50 7.69 8.31
C VAL A 107 -20.45 6.27 7.76
N PHE A 108 -20.40 6.08 6.44
CA PHE A 108 -20.57 4.74 5.83
C PHE A 108 -19.28 3.95 5.58
N SER A 109 -18.10 4.54 5.80
CA SER A 109 -16.84 3.80 5.67
C SER A 109 -15.73 4.33 6.57
N ARG A 110 -14.87 3.41 7.01
CA ARG A 110 -13.63 3.72 7.74
C ARG A 110 -12.50 2.87 7.20
N HIS A 111 -11.45 3.53 6.72
CA HIS A 111 -10.43 2.86 5.92
C HIS A 111 -9.03 3.45 6.12
N ALA A 112 -8.01 2.61 6.00
CA ALA A 112 -6.62 2.95 6.19
C ALA A 112 -5.80 2.77 4.91
N GLY A 113 -4.81 3.64 4.74
CA GLY A 113 -3.86 3.59 3.65
C GLY A 113 -2.44 3.54 4.22
N VAL A 114 -1.56 2.82 3.52
CA VAL A 114 -0.15 2.72 3.88
C VAL A 114 0.72 3.01 2.66
N VAL A 115 1.84 3.69 2.90
CA VAL A 115 2.90 3.90 1.92
C VAL A 115 4.25 3.62 2.59
N ILE A 116 5.05 2.74 2.01
CA ILE A 116 6.42 2.45 2.43
C ILE A 116 7.41 3.01 1.40
N VAL A 117 8.41 3.73 1.88
CA VAL A 117 9.49 4.26 1.04
C VAL A 117 10.53 3.17 0.87
N CYS A 118 10.85 2.84 -0.38
CA CYS A 118 11.90 1.89 -0.72
C CYS A 118 13.23 2.63 -0.74
N GLY A 119 14.11 2.28 0.20
CA GLY A 119 15.44 2.84 0.32
C GLY A 119 16.52 1.80 0.06
N ASP A 120 17.75 2.27 -0.01
CA ASP A 120 18.97 1.49 -0.18
C ASP A 120 19.61 1.06 1.15
N THR A 121 18.86 1.11 2.26
CA THR A 121 19.35 0.75 3.60
C THR A 121 18.77 -0.57 4.09
N ASP A 122 19.52 -1.28 4.94
CA ASP A 122 19.05 -2.51 5.57
C ASP A 122 17.79 -2.28 6.42
N GLU A 123 17.69 -1.11 7.06
CA GLU A 123 16.50 -0.68 7.78
C GLU A 123 15.29 -0.59 6.84
N ALA A 124 15.45 0.00 5.65
CA ALA A 124 14.37 0.08 4.68
C ALA A 124 13.96 -1.32 4.20
N ALA A 125 14.92 -2.22 3.95
CA ALA A 125 14.64 -3.59 3.58
C ALA A 125 13.85 -4.34 4.66
N ALA A 126 14.25 -4.22 5.93
CA ALA A 126 13.53 -4.82 7.05
C ALA A 126 12.10 -4.26 7.18
N ARG A 127 11.94 -2.93 7.08
CA ARG A 127 10.61 -2.29 7.13
C ARG A 127 9.72 -2.70 5.97
N ILE A 128 10.26 -2.81 4.76
CA ILE A 128 9.53 -3.32 3.58
C ILE A 128 9.03 -4.74 3.84
N ALA A 129 9.89 -5.63 4.34
CA ALA A 129 9.52 -7.02 4.62
C ALA A 129 8.38 -7.10 5.66
N HIS A 130 8.43 -6.28 6.71
CA HIS A 130 7.37 -6.23 7.71
C HIS A 130 6.07 -5.64 7.17
N VAL A 131 6.13 -4.50 6.48
CA VAL A 131 4.92 -3.83 5.95
C VAL A 131 4.22 -4.71 4.93
N LEU A 132 4.96 -5.24 3.94
CA LEU A 132 4.39 -6.04 2.87
C LEU A 132 3.93 -7.43 3.32
N HIS A 133 4.34 -7.88 4.51
CA HIS A 133 3.78 -9.06 5.15
C HIS A 133 2.53 -8.71 5.96
N ASN A 134 2.65 -7.78 6.92
CA ASN A 134 1.61 -7.48 7.90
C ASN A 134 0.36 -6.85 7.26
N ASP A 135 0.54 -5.98 6.27
CA ASP A 135 -0.54 -5.26 5.61
C ASP A 135 -1.57 -6.21 4.96
N PRO A 136 -1.19 -7.11 4.04
CA PRO A 136 -2.12 -8.12 3.50
C PRO A 136 -2.46 -9.22 4.51
N ALA A 137 -1.54 -9.60 5.42
CA ALA A 137 -1.84 -10.62 6.43
C ALA A 137 -3.01 -10.21 7.34
N THR A 138 -3.14 -8.92 7.65
CA THR A 138 -4.30 -8.39 8.41
C THR A 138 -5.61 -8.68 7.69
N GLY A 139 -5.64 -8.60 6.35
CA GLY A 139 -6.81 -8.93 5.55
C GLY A 139 -7.14 -10.42 5.54
N VAL A 140 -6.12 -11.28 5.44
CA VAL A 140 -6.30 -12.73 5.56
C VAL A 140 -6.86 -13.09 6.93
N ILE A 141 -6.32 -12.50 8.00
CA ILE A 141 -6.78 -12.73 9.38
C ILE A 141 -8.23 -12.27 9.55
N HIS A 142 -8.58 -11.09 9.04
CA HIS A 142 -9.95 -10.57 9.10
C HIS A 142 -10.97 -11.51 8.41
N HIS A 143 -10.65 -12.00 7.21
CA HIS A 143 -11.56 -12.91 6.50
C HIS A 143 -11.57 -14.31 7.11
N ALA A 144 -10.46 -14.78 7.67
CA ALA A 144 -10.43 -16.05 8.41
C ALA A 144 -11.29 -15.96 9.69
N ASP A 145 -11.23 -14.85 10.43
CA ASP A 145 -12.10 -14.56 11.57
C ASP A 145 -13.60 -14.51 11.18
N ALA A 146 -13.89 -13.99 9.97
CA ALA A 146 -15.24 -14.00 9.43
C ALA A 146 -15.72 -15.39 8.95
N GLY A 147 -14.85 -16.41 8.93
CA GLY A 147 -15.20 -17.78 8.57
C GLY A 147 -15.08 -18.09 7.08
N TYR A 148 -14.29 -17.35 6.30
CA TYR A 148 -14.00 -17.69 4.92
C TYR A 148 -12.93 -18.80 4.83
N GLU A 149 -13.31 -19.97 4.32
CA GLU A 149 -12.43 -21.15 4.21
C GLU A 149 -11.15 -20.85 3.41
N ILE A 150 -11.27 -20.13 2.29
CA ILE A 150 -10.13 -19.70 1.47
C ILE A 150 -9.11 -18.86 2.25
N ALA A 151 -9.58 -18.07 3.24
CA ALA A 151 -8.72 -17.24 4.06
C ALA A 151 -8.05 -18.06 5.17
N ILE A 152 -8.75 -19.05 5.72
CA ILE A 152 -8.20 -20.02 6.67
C ILE A 152 -7.10 -20.85 6.00
N GLU A 153 -7.33 -21.32 4.77
CA GLU A 153 -6.34 -22.05 3.98
C GLU A 153 -5.12 -21.17 3.65
N CYS A 154 -5.34 -19.92 3.25
CA CYS A 154 -4.27 -18.96 3.00
C CYS A 154 -3.44 -18.70 4.28
N ALA A 155 -4.11 -18.51 5.42
CA ALA A 155 -3.46 -18.33 6.71
C ALA A 155 -2.58 -19.53 7.08
N ALA A 156 -3.07 -20.75 6.86
CA ALA A 156 -2.29 -21.96 7.07
C ALA A 156 -1.09 -22.06 6.11
N ALA A 157 -1.29 -21.79 4.81
CA ALA A 157 -0.25 -21.83 3.79
C ALA A 157 0.87 -20.81 4.04
N GLN A 158 0.53 -19.63 4.58
CA GLN A 158 1.47 -18.56 4.91
C GLN A 158 1.98 -18.63 6.36
N THR A 159 1.59 -19.66 7.13
CA THR A 159 1.98 -19.84 8.54
C THR A 159 1.64 -18.61 9.41
N LEU A 160 0.48 -18.00 9.17
CA LEU A 160 0.00 -16.88 9.98
C LEU A 160 -0.44 -17.37 11.37
N ASN A 161 -0.09 -16.62 12.42
CA ASN A 161 -0.51 -16.95 13.78
C ASN A 161 -1.91 -16.40 14.07
N LEU A 162 -2.91 -17.27 14.06
CA LEU A 162 -4.30 -16.94 14.39
C LEU A 162 -4.74 -17.71 15.65
N PRO A 163 -4.59 -17.13 16.85
CA PRO A 163 -4.97 -17.79 18.11
C PRO A 163 -6.42 -18.27 18.14
N MET A 164 -7.33 -17.54 17.48
CA MET A 164 -8.77 -17.84 17.51
C MET A 164 -9.15 -19.02 16.62
N VAL A 165 -8.49 -19.18 15.46
CA VAL A 165 -8.74 -20.32 14.56
C VAL A 165 -8.23 -21.62 15.16
N ALA A 166 -7.08 -21.59 15.83
CA ALA A 166 -6.57 -22.74 16.59
C ALA A 166 -7.57 -23.20 17.68
N ALA A 167 -8.18 -22.26 18.39
CA ALA A 167 -9.19 -22.55 19.42
C ALA A 167 -10.49 -23.13 18.83
N MET A 168 -10.92 -22.69 17.65
CA MET A 168 -12.12 -23.21 16.98
C MET A 168 -11.94 -24.65 16.48
N GLN A 169 -10.73 -25.03 16.05
CA GLN A 169 -10.43 -26.40 15.63
C GLN A 169 -10.37 -27.41 16.79
N GLU A 170 -10.07 -26.94 18.01
CA GLU A 170 -10.12 -27.77 19.23
C GLU A 170 -11.55 -27.96 19.75
N GLN A 171 -12.42 -26.95 19.64
CA GLN A 171 -13.80 -27.02 20.12
C GLN A 171 -14.72 -27.94 19.27
N GLY A 172 -14.38 -28.19 18.00
CA GLY A 172 -15.11 -29.13 17.13
C GLY A 172 -14.79 -30.61 17.32
N LYS A 173 -13.94 -30.96 18.30
CA LYS A 173 -13.51 -32.34 18.61
C LYS A 173 -14.12 -32.91 19.91
N ALA A 174 -15.06 -32.20 20.53
CA ALA A 174 -15.76 -32.64 21.76
C ALA A 174 -17.10 -33.31 21.45
#